data_AF-A0A1Y0RG23-F1
#
_entry.id   AF-A0A1Y0RG23-F1
#
_cell.length_a   1.000
_cell.length_b   1.000
_cell.length_c   1.000
_cell.angle_alpha   90.00
_cell.angle_beta   90.00
_cell.angle_gamma   90.00
#
_symmetry.space_group_name_H-M   'P 1'
#
loop_
_entity.id
_entity.type
_entity.pdbx_description
1 polymer ?
#
loop_
_entity_poly.entity_id
_entity_poly.type
_entity_poly.pdbx_seq_one_letter_code
_entity_poly.pdbx_strand_id
1 'polypeptide(L)'
;MANVSGTWLGTYWQQGIPIRFEVTLIQSGNTLTGRVLDDSNLGEANLTGEVVGRRISFIKQYFTTSPDPVTYVGTISENENYMQGQWSIKLWDSGPWEAQRSGETLMADLQTRVEKKVSLTGV
;
A
#
# COMPACT_ATOMS: atom_id res chain seq x y z
N MET A 1 16.60 -3.97 -12.87
CA MET A 1 15.77 -2.82 -12.46
C MET A 1 14.52 -3.40 -11.84
N ALA A 2 14.13 -2.98 -10.65
CA ALA A 2 13.05 -3.64 -9.92
C ALA A 2 11.70 -3.45 -10.61
N ASN A 3 10.85 -4.48 -10.61
CA ASN A 3 9.48 -4.42 -11.11
C ASN A 3 8.48 -4.50 -9.94
N VAL A 4 7.80 -3.39 -9.69
CA VAL A 4 6.80 -3.29 -8.60
C VAL A 4 5.35 -3.43 -9.08
N SER A 5 5.13 -3.70 -10.37
CA SER A 5 3.77 -3.82 -10.92
C SER A 5 3.02 -4.99 -10.28
N GLY A 6 1.75 -4.77 -9.94
CA GLY A 6 0.87 -5.76 -9.31
C GLY A 6 0.26 -5.25 -8.00
N THR A 7 -0.35 -6.17 -7.26
CA THR A 7 -1.06 -5.87 -6.02
C THR A 7 -0.15 -6.10 -4.82
N TRP A 8 -0.23 -5.20 -3.85
CA TRP A 8 0.51 -5.22 -2.60
C TRP A 8 -0.43 -4.97 -1.42
N LEU A 9 -0.15 -5.64 -0.31
CA LEU A 9 -0.79 -5.42 0.97
C LEU A 9 0.21 -4.72 1.87
N GLY A 10 -0.14 -3.53 2.35
CA GLY A 10 0.74 -2.72 3.15
C GLY A 10 0.16 -2.35 4.50
N THR A 11 1.06 -1.88 5.36
CA THR A 11 0.74 -1.27 6.65
C THR A 11 1.57 -0.01 6.77
N TYR A 12 0.94 1.08 7.19
CA TYR A 12 1.65 2.25 7.68
C TYR A 12 1.30 2.47 9.15
N TRP A 13 2.25 3.00 9.91
CA TRP A 13 2.02 3.31 11.31
C TRP A 13 1.86 4.80 11.49
N GLN A 14 0.74 5.19 12.09
CA GLN A 14 0.46 6.56 12.47
C GLN A 14 0.42 6.62 13.99
N GLN A 15 1.37 7.36 14.59
CA GLN A 15 1.50 7.45 16.05
C GLN A 15 1.56 6.06 16.72
N GLY A 16 2.19 5.09 16.06
CA GLY A 16 2.30 3.70 16.51
C GLY A 16 1.08 2.82 16.23
N ILE A 17 -0.02 3.36 15.70
CA ILE A 17 -1.22 2.61 15.33
C ILE A 17 -1.06 2.09 13.89
N PRO A 18 -1.12 0.75 13.67
CA PRO A 18 -1.03 0.19 12.33
C PRO A 18 -2.34 0.40 11.55
N ILE A 19 -2.23 0.93 10.34
CA ILE A 19 -3.33 1.08 9.40
C ILE A 19 -2.97 0.32 8.13
N ARG A 20 -3.85 -0.61 7.74
CA ARG A 20 -3.67 -1.47 6.58
C ARG A 20 -4.17 -0.81 5.30
N PHE A 21 -3.55 -1.17 4.19
CA PHE A 21 -3.99 -0.73 2.86
C PHE A 21 -3.70 -1.79 1.81
N GLU A 22 -4.49 -1.78 0.75
CA GLU A 22 -4.19 -2.46 -0.49
C GLU A 22 -3.76 -1.44 -1.54
N VAL A 23 -2.75 -1.78 -2.34
CA VAL A 23 -2.34 -0.94 -3.48
C VAL A 23 -2.14 -1.79 -4.72
N THR A 24 -2.67 -1.30 -5.84
CA THR A 24 -2.36 -1.84 -7.17
C THR A 24 -1.45 -0.85 -7.90
N LEU A 25 -0.27 -1.33 -8.30
CA LEU A 25 0.77 -0.54 -8.95
C LEU A 25 0.91 -0.91 -10.42
N ILE A 26 1.08 0.11 -11.26
CA ILE A 26 1.40 0.00 -12.69
C ILE A 26 2.69 0.80 -12.93
N GLN A 27 3.75 0.11 -13.33
CA GLN A 27 5.04 0.71 -13.65
C GLN A 27 5.24 0.80 -15.16
N SER A 28 5.65 1.97 -15.65
CA SER A 28 6.04 2.21 -17.04
C SER A 28 7.41 2.88 -17.06
N GLY A 29 8.44 2.10 -17.36
CA GLY A 29 9.84 2.53 -17.18
C GLY A 29 10.11 2.87 -15.72
N ASN A 30 10.53 4.11 -15.45
CA ASN A 30 10.75 4.61 -14.09
C ASN A 30 9.46 5.17 -13.46
N THR A 31 8.41 5.45 -14.24
CA THR A 31 7.19 6.07 -13.73
C THR A 31 6.29 5.04 -13.07
N LEU A 32 5.67 5.42 -11.96
CA LEU A 32 4.75 4.61 -11.18
C LEU A 32 3.40 5.30 -11.07
N THR A 33 2.33 4.54 -11.30
CA THR A 33 0.95 4.97 -11.03
C THR A 33 0.23 3.87 -10.25
N GLY A 34 -0.85 4.20 -9.56
CA GLY A 34 -1.61 3.19 -8.84
C GLY A 34 -2.87 3.68 -8.16
N ARG A 35 -3.56 2.73 -7.55
CA ARG A 35 -4.75 2.94 -6.72
C ARG A 35 -4.52 2.33 -5.35
N VAL A 36 -4.86 3.08 -4.31
CA VAL A 36 -4.76 2.66 -2.91
C VAL A 36 -6.15 2.61 -2.30
N LEU A 37 -6.43 1.59 -1.52
CA LEU A 37 -7.60 1.48 -0.67
C LEU A 37 -7.14 1.28 0.78
N ASP A 38 -7.37 2.27 1.63
CA ASP A 38 -7.10 2.12 3.06
C ASP A 38 -8.25 1.40 3.77
N ASP A 39 -7.91 0.56 4.73
CA ASP A 39 -8.85 -0.03 5.68
C ASP A 39 -9.18 0.98 6.79
N SER A 40 -9.65 2.17 6.38
CA SER A 40 -10.02 3.27 7.25
C SER A 40 -11.07 4.16 6.59
N ASN A 41 -11.56 5.17 7.32
CA ASN A 41 -12.50 6.15 6.78
C ASN A 41 -11.93 7.03 5.66
N LEU A 42 -10.62 6.96 5.38
CA LEU A 42 -9.98 7.75 4.32
C LEU A 42 -10.31 7.19 2.92
N GLY A 43 -10.55 5.89 2.80
CA GLY A 43 -11.02 5.24 1.57
C GLY A 43 -10.00 5.20 0.42
N GLU A 44 -10.48 5.51 -0.78
CA GLU A 44 -9.72 5.39 -2.03
C GLU A 44 -8.79 6.60 -2.29
N ALA A 45 -7.61 6.30 -2.82
CA ALA A 45 -6.63 7.29 -3.24
C ALA A 45 -5.94 6.91 -4.56
N ASN A 46 -5.46 7.93 -5.26
CA ASN A 46 -4.51 7.78 -6.36
C ASN A 46 -3.07 7.79 -5.85
N LEU A 47 -2.21 7.10 -6.58
CA LEU A 47 -0.77 7.08 -6.36
C LEU A 47 -0.04 7.47 -7.65
N THR A 48 0.93 8.38 -7.55
CA THR A 48 1.85 8.71 -8.65
C THR A 48 3.28 8.83 -8.12
N GLY A 49 4.28 8.37 -8.86
CA GLY A 49 5.65 8.36 -8.37
C GLY A 49 6.65 7.77 -9.34
N GLU A 50 7.74 7.26 -8.80
CA GLU A 50 8.83 6.67 -9.55
C GLU A 50 9.56 5.54 -8.83
N VAL A 51 10.23 4.71 -9.62
CA VAL A 51 11.17 3.67 -9.18
C VAL A 51 12.50 3.88 -9.89
N VAL A 52 13.57 4.04 -9.11
CA VAL A 52 14.94 4.17 -9.61
C VAL A 52 15.82 3.13 -8.92
N GLY A 53 16.26 2.13 -9.68
CA GLY A 53 17.01 0.99 -9.12
C GLY A 53 16.14 0.16 -8.17
N ARG A 54 16.39 0.28 -6.87
CA ARG A 54 15.60 -0.31 -5.77
C ARG A 54 14.97 0.74 -4.84
N ARG A 55 15.08 2.02 -5.19
CA ARG A 55 14.43 3.10 -4.45
C ARG A 55 13.06 3.36 -5.07
N ILE A 56 12.06 3.52 -4.22
CA ILE A 56 10.69 3.87 -4.61
C ILE A 56 10.30 5.17 -3.92
N SER A 57 9.63 6.05 -4.64
CA SER A 57 9.02 7.26 -4.07
C SER A 57 7.73 7.59 -4.77
N PHE A 58 6.68 7.91 -4.02
CA PHE A 58 5.38 8.25 -4.57
C PHE A 58 4.60 9.20 -3.69
N ILE A 59 3.61 9.85 -4.29
CA ILE A 59 2.63 10.70 -3.65
C ILE A 59 1.27 10.00 -3.72
N LYS A 60 0.61 9.90 -2.58
CA LYS A 60 -0.75 9.42 -2.41
C LYS A 60 -1.70 10.59 -2.21
N GLN A 61 -2.77 10.65 -3.00
CA GLN A 61 -3.78 11.69 -2.95
C GLN A 61 -5.17 11.08 -2.85
N TYR A 62 -5.89 11.39 -1.77
CA TYR A 62 -7.27 10.93 -1.55
C TYR A 62 -8.25 11.66 -2.46
N PHE A 63 -9.32 10.97 -2.85
CA PHE A 63 -10.36 11.56 -3.69
C PHE A 63 -11.32 12.48 -2.95
N THR A 64 -11.68 12.12 -1.72
CA THR A 64 -12.87 12.67 -1.07
C THR A 64 -12.63 13.22 0.34
N THR A 65 -11.58 12.74 1.03
CA THR A 65 -11.48 12.85 2.49
C THR A 65 -10.34 13.73 3.00
N SER A 66 -9.27 13.92 2.23
CA SER A 66 -8.14 14.78 2.60
C SER A 66 -7.59 15.53 1.39
N PRO A 67 -7.46 16.87 1.46
CA PRO A 67 -6.83 17.64 0.40
C PRO A 67 -5.31 17.46 0.37
N ASP A 68 -4.70 17.04 1.48
CA ASP A 68 -3.25 17.05 1.62
C ASP A 68 -2.60 15.76 1.08
N PRO A 69 -1.67 15.88 0.12
CA PRO A 69 -0.94 14.72 -0.40
C PRO A 69 -0.03 14.12 0.67
N VAL A 70 0.04 12.79 0.69
CA VAL A 70 0.95 12.02 1.56
C VAL A 70 2.12 11.54 0.72
N THR A 71 3.34 11.84 1.17
CA THR A 71 4.58 11.43 0.50
C THR A 71 5.09 10.13 1.10
N TYR A 72 5.51 9.20 0.24
CA TYR A 72 6.14 7.94 0.63
C TYR A 72 7.49 7.82 -0.05
N VAL A 73 8.50 7.40 0.71
CA VAL A 73 9.83 7.04 0.22
C VAL A 73 10.24 5.72 0.83
N GLY A 74 10.93 4.88 0.07
CA GLY A 74 11.32 3.56 0.54
C GLY A 74 12.29 2.81 -0.36
N THR A 75 12.49 1.54 -0.01
CA THR A 75 13.32 0.60 -0.74
C THR A 75 12.56 -0.70 -1.04
N ILE A 76 12.97 -1.36 -2.11
CA ILE A 76 12.43 -2.63 -2.58
C ILE A 76 13.44 -3.73 -2.26
N SER A 77 12.97 -4.86 -1.72
CA SER A 77 13.79 -6.04 -1.44
C SER A 77 14.36 -6.65 -2.71
N GLU A 78 15.44 -7.44 -2.58
CA GLU A 78 16.10 -8.04 -3.75
C GLU A 78 15.23 -9.03 -4.52
N ASN A 79 14.32 -9.71 -3.81
CA ASN A 79 13.35 -10.64 -4.38
C ASN A 79 12.05 -9.96 -4.85
N GLU A 80 11.97 -8.62 -4.79
CA GLU A 80 10.84 -7.82 -5.29
C GLU A 80 9.48 -8.22 -4.68
N ASN A 81 9.52 -8.80 -3.47
CA ASN A 81 8.34 -9.29 -2.76
C ASN A 81 8.00 -8.44 -1.52
N TYR A 82 8.87 -7.50 -1.16
CA TYR A 82 8.72 -6.63 0.01
C TYR A 82 9.21 -5.21 -0.28
N MET A 83 8.53 -4.23 0.30
CA MET A 83 8.90 -2.83 0.29
C MET A 83 8.78 -2.26 1.69
N GLN A 84 9.64 -1.31 2.04
CA GLN A 84 9.56 -0.59 3.31
C GLN A 84 10.10 0.82 3.20
N GLY A 85 9.70 1.69 4.11
CA GLY A 85 10.22 3.06 4.13
C GLY A 85 9.54 3.97 5.14
N GLN A 86 9.48 5.26 4.80
CA GLN A 86 8.85 6.31 5.59
C GLN A 86 7.79 7.03 4.77
N TRP A 87 6.70 7.40 5.43
CA TRP A 87 5.68 8.27 4.90
C TRP A 87 5.65 9.58 5.69
N SER A 88 5.19 10.66 5.06
CA SER A 88 4.97 11.94 5.71
C SER A 88 3.81 12.71 5.09
N ILE A 89 3.13 13.49 5.93
CA ILE A 89 2.09 14.43 5.51
C ILE A 89 2.41 15.80 6.11
N LYS A 90 2.80 16.75 5.24
CA LYS A 90 3.28 18.09 5.64
C LYS A 90 4.31 18.00 6.79
N LEU A 91 4.18 18.88 7.78
CA LEU A 91 5.01 18.94 9.00
C LEU A 91 4.31 18.30 10.21
N TRP A 92 3.18 17.63 10.00
CA TRP A 92 2.27 17.27 11.11
C TRP A 92 2.35 15.80 11.50
N ASP A 93 2.62 14.91 10.55
CA ASP A 93 2.71 13.48 10.84
C ASP A 93 3.65 12.76 9.88
N SER A 94 4.22 11.67 10.37
CA SER A 94 5.12 10.80 9.63
C SER A 94 5.26 9.47 10.34
N GLY A 95 5.64 8.44 9.60
CA GLY A 95 5.91 7.15 10.22
C GLY A 95 6.47 6.12 9.25
N PRO A 96 6.76 4.92 9.76
CA PRO A 96 7.16 3.80 8.92
C PRO A 96 5.99 3.26 8.12
N TRP A 97 6.32 2.61 7.01
CA TRP A 97 5.41 1.78 6.26
C TRP A 97 6.14 0.57 5.67
N GLU A 98 5.37 -0.47 5.39
CA GLU A 98 5.81 -1.65 4.66
C GLU A 98 4.72 -2.16 3.72
N ALA A 99 5.11 -2.95 2.73
CA ALA A 99 4.19 -3.63 1.83
C ALA A 99 4.75 -4.96 1.34
N GLN A 100 3.89 -5.98 1.27
CA GLN A 100 4.19 -7.32 0.75
C GLN A 100 3.36 -7.59 -0.49
N ARG A 101 3.93 -8.28 -1.48
CA ARG A 101 3.24 -8.59 -2.73
C ARG A 101 2.10 -9.58 -2.44
N SER A 102 0.92 -9.30 -2.97
CA SER A 102 -0.32 -10.03 -2.64
C SER A 102 -0.50 -11.35 -3.42
N GLY A 103 0.40 -11.67 -4.36
CA GLY A 103 0.23 -12.74 -5.36
C GLY A 103 -0.12 -14.14 -4.80
N GLU A 104 0.31 -14.45 -3.59
CA GLU A 104 -0.05 -15.70 -2.88
C GLU A 104 -1.00 -15.46 -1.69
N THR A 105 -0.99 -14.25 -1.12
CA THR A 105 -1.72 -13.91 0.11
C THR A 105 -3.20 -13.61 -0.13
N LEU A 106 -3.58 -13.08 -1.30
CA LEU A 106 -4.97 -12.71 -1.58
C LEU A 106 -5.91 -13.93 -1.58
N MET A 107 -5.48 -15.04 -2.17
CA MET A 107 -6.29 -16.27 -2.24
C MET A 107 -6.43 -16.91 -0.85
N ALA A 108 -5.36 -16.88 -0.05
CA ALA A 108 -5.38 -17.37 1.33
C ALA A 108 -6.30 -16.51 2.22
N ASP A 109 -6.21 -15.18 2.12
CA ASP A 109 -7.07 -14.24 2.87
C ASP A 109 -8.53 -14.34 2.42
N LEU A 110 -8.79 -14.52 1.12
CA LEU A 110 -10.14 -14.75 0.60
C LEU A 110 -10.73 -16.04 1.15
N GLN A 111 -9.97 -17.14 1.15
CA GLN A 111 -10.40 -18.41 1.74
C GLN A 111 -10.73 -18.26 3.22
N THR A 112 -9.84 -17.64 4.00
CA THR A 112 -10.07 -17.40 5.44
C THR A 112 -11.29 -16.51 5.70
N ARG A 113 -11.52 -15.47 4.88
CA ARG A 113 -12.70 -14.58 5.01
C ARG A 113 -13.99 -15.29 4.60
N VAL A 114 -13.96 -16.15 3.59
CA VAL A 114 -15.10 -16.98 3.18
C VAL A 114 -15.44 -17.97 4.29
N GLU A 115 -14.46 -18.69 4.82
CA GLU A 115 -14.64 -19.62 5.94
C GLU A 115 -15.24 -18.93 7.17
N LYS A 116 -14.69 -17.77 7.56
CA LYS A 116 -15.20 -16.99 8.70
C LYS A 116 -16.64 -16.52 8.50
N LYS A 117 -17.03 -16.11 7.27
CA LYS A 117 -18.41 -15.72 6.97
C LYS A 117 -19.36 -16.92 7.03
N VAL A 118 -18.96 -18.08 6.49
CA VAL A 118 -19.78 -19.30 6.49
C VAL A 118 -20.02 -19.78 7.92
N SER A 119 -19.01 -19.71 8.80
CA SER A 119 -19.18 -20.06 10.23
C SER A 119 -20.10 -19.11 11.01
N LEU A 120 -20.31 -17.87 10.55
CA LEU A 120 -21.18 -16.88 11.20
C LEU A 120 -22.64 -16.94 10.72
N THR A 121 -22.90 -17.55 9.57
CA THR A 121 -24.26 -17.72 8.99
C THR A 121 -24.86 -19.11 9.20
N GLY A 122 -24.11 -20.05 9.79
CA GLY A 122 -24.59 -21.38 10.14
C GLY A 122 -25.11 -21.44 11.57
N VAL A 123 -26.30 -20.90 11.83
CA VAL A 123 -27.13 -21.14 13.03
C VAL A 123 -28.58 -21.21 12.64
#